data_AF-A0A085L8P1-F1
#
_entry.id   AF-A0A085L8P1-F1
#
_cell.length_a   1.000
_cell.length_b   1.000
_cell.length_c   1.000
_cell.angle_alpha   90.00
_cell.angle_beta   90.00
_cell.angle_gamma   90.00
#
_symmetry.space_group_name_H-M   'P 1'
#
loop_
_entity.id
_entity.type
_entity.pdbx_description
1 polymer ?
#
loop_
_entity_poly.entity_id
_entity_poly.type
_entity_poly.pdbx_seq_one_letter_code
_entity_poly.pdbx_strand_id
1 'polypeptide(L)'
;MDPIEKRVPFVLTELPFQERKIILTSVVTSVKLRMAIVQKKLEQARTKLGEFEAKYKCTFDQLEKGFPEGASLEHHEDYVEWGFWYDVYKESEAILDTYCFFLGEGK
;
A
#
# COMPACT_ATOMS: atom_id res chain seq x y z
N MET A 1 -15.22 18.94 19.10
CA MET A 1 -16.11 18.07 18.29
C MET A 1 -15.42 16.73 18.18
N ASP A 2 -16.11 15.62 18.45
CA ASP A 2 -15.45 14.30 18.40
C ASP A 2 -15.09 13.89 16.97
N PRO A 3 -13.94 13.21 16.77
CA PRO A 3 -13.54 12.68 15.48
C PRO A 3 -14.66 11.83 14.88
N ILE A 4 -14.82 11.94 13.56
CA ILE A 4 -15.84 11.20 12.84
C ILE A 4 -15.63 9.68 12.98
N GLU A 5 -14.38 9.21 13.04
CA GLU A 5 -14.05 7.78 13.18
C GLU A 5 -14.60 7.16 14.47
N LYS A 6 -14.74 7.97 15.54
CA LYS A 6 -15.30 7.52 16.82
C LYS A 6 -16.82 7.42 16.80
N ARG A 7 -17.49 8.26 16.00
CA ARG A 7 -18.96 8.38 15.99
C ARG A 7 -19.63 7.50 14.94
N VAL A 8 -19.00 7.33 13.77
CA VAL A 8 -19.56 6.58 12.63
C VAL A 8 -20.01 5.16 13.01
N PRO A 9 -19.22 4.36 13.75
CA PRO A 9 -19.65 3.00 14.12
C PRO A 9 -20.99 2.98 14.87
N PHE A 10 -21.17 3.89 15.82
CA PHE A 10 -22.41 4.02 16.59
C PHE A 10 -23.57 4.52 15.72
N VAL A 11 -23.36 5.54 14.90
CA VAL A 11 -24.41 6.06 14.02
C VAL A 11 -24.89 4.99 13.03
N LEU A 12 -23.98 4.17 12.49
CA LEU A 12 -24.33 3.09 11.58
C LEU A 12 -25.25 2.04 12.23
N THR A 13 -25.06 1.73 13.52
CA THR A 13 -25.92 0.75 14.21
C THR A 13 -27.34 1.28 14.44
N GLU A 14 -27.48 2.58 14.70
CA GLU A 14 -28.79 3.22 14.93
C GLU A 14 -29.61 3.45 13.64
N LEU A 15 -28.96 3.43 12.47
CA LEU A 15 -29.67 3.64 11.21
C LEU A 15 -30.65 2.50 10.89
N PRO A 16 -31.80 2.82 10.26
CA PRO A 16 -32.66 1.81 9.66
C PRO A 16 -31.87 0.91 8.71
N PHE A 17 -32.25 -0.37 8.65
CA PHE A 17 -31.49 -1.38 7.91
C PHE A 17 -31.19 -0.99 6.46
N GLN A 18 -32.15 -0.39 5.74
CA GLN A 18 -31.98 0.00 4.35
C GLN A 18 -30.93 1.11 4.18
N GLU A 19 -30.96 2.13 5.04
CA GLU A 19 -29.99 3.23 5.03
C GLU A 19 -28.58 2.73 5.39
N ARG A 20 -28.48 1.90 6.45
CA ARG A 20 -27.21 1.26 6.81
C ARG A 20 -26.64 0.45 5.64
N LYS A 21 -27.48 -0.33 4.94
CA LYS A 21 -27.06 -1.14 3.79
C LYS A 21 -26.55 -0.28 2.63
N ILE A 22 -27.23 0.81 2.30
CA ILE A 22 -26.82 1.74 1.24
C ILE A 22 -25.44 2.34 1.57
N ILE A 23 -25.25 2.83 2.80
CA ILE A 23 -23.98 3.42 3.21
C ILE A 23 -22.85 2.38 3.16
N LEU A 24 -23.06 1.19 3.71
CA LEU A 24 -22.06 0.12 3.66
C LEU A 24 -21.70 -0.28 2.23
N THR A 25 -22.68 -0.30 1.32
CA THR A 25 -22.44 -0.56 -0.11
C THR A 25 -21.55 0.52 -0.73
N SER A 26 -21.77 1.79 -0.39
CA SER A 26 -20.93 2.91 -0.84
C SER A 26 -19.51 2.83 -0.28
N VAL A 27 -19.35 2.39 0.98
CA VAL A 27 -18.02 2.16 1.58
C VAL A 27 -17.30 1.03 0.85
N VAL A 28 -17.95 -0.12 0.63
CA VAL A 28 -17.39 -1.25 -0.14
C VAL A 28 -16.97 -0.82 -1.54
N THR A 29 -17.82 -0.06 -2.24
CA THR A 29 -17.51 0.48 -3.57
C THR A 29 -16.27 1.38 -3.53
N SER A 30 -16.18 2.23 -2.51
CA SER A 30 -15.01 3.11 -2.31
C SER A 30 -13.73 2.33 -2.01
N VAL A 31 -13.82 1.27 -1.20
CA VAL A 31 -12.69 0.37 -0.90
C VAL A 31 -12.20 -0.32 -2.18
N LYS A 32 -13.10 -0.86 -3.01
CA LYS A 32 -12.73 -1.49 -4.30
C LYS A 32 -12.02 -0.51 -5.25
N LEU A 33 -12.50 0.73 -5.32
CA LEU A 33 -11.84 1.77 -6.12
C LEU A 33 -10.43 2.07 -5.60
N ARG A 34 -10.28 2.24 -4.28
CA ARG A 34 -8.98 2.48 -3.65
C ARG A 34 -8.03 1.30 -3.84
N MET A 35 -8.54 0.08 -3.73
CA MET A 35 -7.78 -1.15 -3.96
C MET A 35 -7.21 -1.19 -5.38
N ALA A 36 -7.98 -0.85 -6.42
CA ALA A 36 -7.48 -0.78 -7.79
C ALA A 36 -6.35 0.26 -7.97
N ILE A 37 -6.46 1.42 -7.30
CA ILE A 37 -5.40 2.45 -7.31
C ILE A 37 -4.13 1.92 -6.65
N VAL A 38 -4.25 1.25 -5.50
CA VAL A 38 -3.11 0.72 -4.75
C VAL A 38 -2.47 -0.46 -5.49
N GLN A 39 -3.25 -1.33 -6.13
CA GLN A 39 -2.74 -2.39 -7.00
C GLN A 39 -1.86 -1.84 -8.12
N LYS A 40 -2.32 -0.78 -8.79
CA LYS A 40 -1.51 -0.12 -9.83
C LYS A 40 -0.19 0.45 -9.28
N LYS A 41 -0.20 1.02 -8.08
CA LYS A 41 1.03 1.49 -7.41
C LYS A 41 1.96 0.33 -7.07
N LEU A 42 1.42 -0.77 -6.58
CA LEU A 42 2.18 -1.98 -6.27
C LEU A 42 2.84 -2.56 -7.53
N GLU A 43 2.13 -2.62 -8.66
CA GLU A 43 2.68 -3.06 -9.95
C GLU A 43 3.82 -2.15 -10.43
N GLN A 44 3.67 -0.83 -10.29
CA GLN A 44 4.73 0.12 -10.61
C GLN A 44 5.96 -0.08 -9.71
N ALA A 45 5.76 -0.20 -8.40
CA ALA A 45 6.83 -0.47 -7.45
C ALA A 45 7.54 -1.79 -7.76
N ARG A 46 6.81 -2.88 -8.03
CA ARG A 46 7.38 -4.17 -8.45
C ARG A 46 8.24 -4.06 -9.71
N THR A 47 7.77 -3.29 -10.69
CA THR A 47 8.53 -3.06 -11.93
C THR A 47 9.83 -2.34 -11.64
N LYS A 48 9.78 -1.25 -10.85
CA LYS A 48 10.95 -0.45 -10.48
C LYS A 48 11.95 -1.21 -9.63
N LEU A 49 11.48 -1.96 -8.63
CA LEU A 49 12.31 -2.87 -7.85
C LEU A 49 13.01 -3.88 -8.75
N GLY A 50 12.28 -4.52 -9.68
CA GLY A 50 12.86 -5.47 -10.63
C GLY A 50 13.93 -4.87 -11.54
N GLU A 51 13.78 -3.61 -11.97
CA GLU A 51 14.79 -2.88 -12.75
C GLU A 51 16.10 -2.70 -11.94
N PHE A 52 16.00 -2.27 -10.69
CA PHE A 52 17.17 -2.11 -9.82
C PHE A 52 17.80 -3.46 -9.45
N GLU A 53 17.00 -4.46 -9.10
CA GLU A 53 17.47 -5.82 -8.81
C GLU A 53 18.21 -6.42 -10.00
N ALA A 54 17.72 -6.16 -11.22
CA ALA A 54 18.41 -6.57 -12.44
C ALA A 54 19.71 -5.80 -12.69
N LYS A 55 19.78 -4.50 -12.35
CA LYS A 55 20.98 -3.65 -12.49
C LYS A 55 22.07 -4.08 -11.50
N TYR A 56 21.72 -4.25 -10.23
CA TYR A 56 22.65 -4.50 -9.13
C TYR A 56 22.85 -5.97 -8.77
N LYS A 57 22.04 -6.87 -9.34
CA LYS A 57 22.09 -8.34 -9.11
C LYS A 57 21.90 -8.73 -7.64
N CYS A 58 21.15 -7.94 -6.88
CA CYS A 58 20.79 -8.18 -5.49
C CYS A 58 19.41 -7.58 -5.18
N THR A 59 18.80 -7.96 -4.06
CA THR A 59 17.57 -7.34 -3.55
C THR A 59 17.89 -6.07 -2.74
N PHE A 60 16.92 -5.16 -2.56
CA PHE A 60 17.12 -3.98 -1.71
C PHE A 60 17.56 -4.35 -0.27
N ASP A 61 16.91 -5.35 0.33
CA ASP A 61 17.26 -5.88 1.66
C ASP A 61 18.72 -6.39 1.76
N GLN A 62 19.34 -6.77 0.64
CA GLN A 62 20.73 -7.19 0.59
C GLN A 62 21.65 -5.98 0.44
N LEU A 63 21.25 -5.00 -0.37
CA LEU A 63 21.96 -3.74 -0.53
C LEU A 63 22.06 -2.95 0.79
N GLU A 64 20.98 -2.89 1.56
CA GLU A 64 20.96 -2.21 2.87
C GLU A 64 21.97 -2.79 3.87
N LYS A 65 22.29 -4.09 3.75
CA LYS A 65 23.25 -4.76 4.64
C LYS A 65 24.72 -4.48 4.29
N GLY A 66 24.99 -3.87 3.13
CA GLY A 66 26.34 -3.74 2.62
C GLY A 66 26.43 -2.72 1.50
N PHE A 67 26.13 -1.45 1.81
CA PHE A 67 26.28 -0.37 0.84
C PHE A 67 27.78 -0.11 0.55
N PRO A 68 28.22 0.04 -0.72
CA PRO A 68 29.63 0.17 -1.04
C PRO A 68 30.26 1.45 -0.48
N GLU A 69 31.42 1.33 0.20
CA GLU A 69 32.14 2.48 0.78
C GLU A 69 32.70 3.46 -0.29
N GLY A 70 32.81 3.03 -1.55
CA GLY A 70 33.26 3.83 -2.69
C GLY A 70 32.17 4.09 -3.74
N ALA A 71 30.91 4.09 -3.33
CA ALA A 71 29.78 4.31 -4.22
C ALA A 71 29.90 5.64 -4.99
N SER A 72 29.64 5.61 -6.30
CA SER A 72 29.53 6.84 -7.09
C SER A 72 28.26 7.61 -6.72
N LEU A 73 28.15 8.87 -7.13
CA LEU A 73 26.93 9.65 -6.95
C LEU A 73 25.69 8.94 -7.52
N GLU A 74 25.81 8.33 -8.71
CA GLU A 74 24.75 7.53 -9.32
C GLU A 74 24.30 6.37 -8.42
N HIS A 75 25.24 5.68 -7.74
CA HIS A 75 24.87 4.61 -6.82
C HIS A 75 24.08 5.12 -5.61
N HIS A 76 24.38 6.34 -5.13
CA HIS A 76 23.62 6.97 -4.06
C HIS A 76 22.22 7.38 -4.52
N GLU A 77 22.09 7.95 -5.71
CA GLU A 77 20.80 8.33 -6.29
C GLU A 77 19.91 7.10 -6.50
N ASP A 78 20.47 6.03 -7.08
CA ASP A 78 19.78 4.75 -7.26
C ASP A 78 19.37 4.14 -5.92
N TYR A 79 20.21 4.21 -4.88
CA TYR A 79 19.86 3.73 -3.54
C TYR A 79 18.64 4.45 -2.97
N VAL A 80 18.61 5.78 -3.09
CA VAL A 80 17.49 6.60 -2.59
C VAL A 80 16.21 6.28 -3.36
N GLU A 81 16.29 6.21 -4.69
CA GLU A 81 15.11 5.87 -5.50
C GLU A 81 14.64 4.43 -5.23
N TRP A 82 15.56 3.48 -5.12
CA TRP A 82 15.24 2.09 -4.82
C TRP A 82 14.56 1.95 -3.45
N GLY A 83 15.07 2.62 -2.41
CA GLY A 83 14.44 2.63 -1.09
C GLY A 83 13.03 3.21 -1.11
N PHE A 84 12.82 4.31 -1.84
CA PHE A 84 11.49 4.87 -2.04
C PHE A 84 10.52 3.85 -2.66
N TRP A 85 10.93 3.15 -3.72
CA TRP A 85 10.07 2.13 -4.34
C TRP A 85 9.85 0.91 -3.45
N TYR A 86 10.83 0.55 -2.61
CA TYR A 86 10.69 -0.51 -1.63
C TYR A 86 9.64 -0.15 -0.58
N ASP A 87 9.67 1.08 -0.05
CA ASP A 87 8.65 1.57 0.88
C ASP A 87 7.25 1.58 0.25
N VAL A 88 7.14 2.08 -0.99
CA VAL A 88 5.86 2.07 -1.74
C VAL A 88 5.34 0.64 -1.93
N TYR A 89 6.22 -0.32 -2.22
CA TYR A 89 5.86 -1.74 -2.33
C TYR A 89 5.28 -2.25 -1.00
N LYS A 90 6.02 -2.07 0.11
CA LYS A 90 5.63 -2.58 1.44
C LYS A 90 4.33 -1.97 1.93
N GLU A 91 4.18 -0.65 1.79
CA GLU A 91 2.95 0.05 2.18
C GLU A 91 1.77 -0.41 1.33
N SER A 92 1.96 -0.55 0.00
CA SER A 92 0.89 -0.97 -0.90
C SER A 92 0.44 -2.41 -0.61
N GLU A 93 1.36 -3.35 -0.34
CA GLU A 93 0.98 -4.71 0.07
C GLU A 93 0.15 -4.70 1.37
N ALA A 94 0.61 -3.98 2.40
CA ALA A 94 -0.10 -3.91 3.68
C ALA A 94 -1.52 -3.31 3.55
N ILE A 95 -1.69 -2.28 2.70
CA ILE A 95 -3.00 -1.69 2.41
C ILE A 95 -3.90 -2.70 1.70
N LEU A 96 -3.39 -3.42 0.70
CA LEU A 96 -4.17 -4.40 -0.04
C LEU A 96 -4.60 -5.57 0.84
N ASP A 97 -3.72 -6.07 1.70
CA ASP A 97 -4.06 -7.13 2.67
C ASP A 97 -5.21 -6.68 3.59
N THR A 98 -5.14 -5.43 4.07
CA THR A 98 -6.21 -4.84 4.90
C THR A 98 -7.53 -4.72 4.13
N TYR A 99 -7.49 -4.33 2.85
CA TYR A 99 -8.70 -4.25 2.01
C TYR A 99 -9.28 -5.63 1.68
N CYS A 100 -8.45 -6.64 1.41
CA CYS A 100 -8.90 -8.02 1.25
C CYS A 100 -9.62 -8.52 2.50
N PHE A 101 -9.05 -8.26 3.69
CA PHE A 101 -9.71 -8.56 4.96
C PHE A 101 -11.05 -7.83 5.10
N PHE A 102 -11.09 -6.52 4.80
CA PHE A 102 -12.30 -5.71 4.85
C PHE A 102 -13.43 -6.27 3.96
N LEU A 103 -13.09 -6.78 2.78
CA LEU A 103 -14.04 -7.35 1.83
C LEU A 103 -14.44 -8.80 2.14
N GLY A 104 -13.81 -9.44 3.13
CA GLY A 104 -14.00 -10.87 3.41
C GLY A 104 -13.34 -11.79 2.36
N GLU A 105 -12.36 -11.28 1.64
CA GLU A 105 -11.59 -11.98 0.60
C GLU A 105 -10.21 -12.44 1.10
N GLY A 106 -9.87 -12.15 2.37
CA GLY A 106 -8.65 -12.62 3.04
C GLY A 106 -8.73 -14.11 3.43
N LYS A 107 -7.57 -14.78 3.48
CA LYS A 107 -7.42 -16.14 4.03
C LYS A 107 -7.74 -16.20 5.52
#